data_AF-A0A2B4RH54-F1
#
_entry.id   AF-A0A2B4RH54-F1
#
_cell.length_a   1.000
_cell.length_b   1.000
_cell.length_c   1.000
_cell.angle_alpha   90.00
_cell.angle_beta   90.00
_cell.angle_gamma   90.00
#
_symmetry.space_group_name_H-M   'P 1'
#
loop_
_entity.id
_entity.type
_entity.pdbx_description
1 polymer ?
#
loop_
_entity_poly.entity_id
_entity_poly.type
_entity_poly.pdbx_seq_one_letter_code
_entity_poly.pdbx_strand_id
1 'polypeptide(L)'
;MTSSRFASLEGSIETFIEEQENQNTVKKTKRDVALFTEFLRTKAEAQSEIAEIPPAELNELLSEFILRLGTKEGQDYEKASVEENQ
;
A
#
# COMPACT_ATOMS: atom_id res chain seq x y z
N MET A 1 39.76 -12.30 21.75
CA MET A 1 39.41 -11.30 20.73
C MET A 1 37.89 -11.15 20.74
N THR A 2 37.35 -10.30 21.61
CA THR A 2 35.91 -10.01 21.66
C THR A 2 35.57 -9.17 20.44
N SER A 3 34.96 -9.79 19.44
CA SER A 3 34.34 -9.07 18.33
C SER A 3 33.30 -8.12 18.93
N SER A 4 33.39 -6.84 18.57
CA SER A 4 32.36 -5.86 18.89
C SER A 4 31.02 -6.40 18.41
N ARG A 5 30.02 -6.44 19.30
CA ARG A 5 28.69 -6.98 19.00
C ARG A 5 27.83 -6.04 18.17
N PHE A 6 28.27 -4.80 18.01
CA PHE A 6 27.55 -3.76 17.29
C PHE A 6 28.29 -3.44 15.99
N ALA A 7 27.53 -3.45 14.89
CA ALA A 7 27.96 -2.94 13.61
C ALA A 7 27.82 -1.42 13.59
N SER A 8 28.80 -0.74 13.00
CA SER A 8 28.67 0.67 12.67
C SER A 8 27.61 0.84 11.59
N LEU A 9 26.68 1.77 11.78
CA LEU A 9 25.69 2.12 10.77
C LEU A 9 26.34 3.09 9.77
N GLU A 10 26.34 2.71 8.49
CA GLU A 10 26.76 3.59 7.40
C GLU A 10 25.52 4.34 6.90
N GLY A 11 25.43 5.64 7.17
CA GLY A 11 24.28 6.48 6.78
C GLY A 11 23.30 6.75 7.92
N SER A 12 22.08 7.18 7.56
CA SER A 12 21.04 7.54 8.53
C SER A 12 20.21 6.32 8.92
N ILE A 13 19.56 6.39 10.09
CA ILE A 13 18.60 5.35 10.52
C ILE A 13 17.45 5.26 9.52
N GLU A 14 16.99 6.40 8.98
CA GLU A 14 15.90 6.47 7.99
C GLU A 14 16.24 5.65 6.74
N THR A 15 17.41 5.90 6.14
CA THR A 15 17.88 5.18 4.94
C THR A 15 18.04 3.69 5.19
N PHE A 16 18.49 3.30 6.38
CA PHE A 16 18.61 1.89 6.74
C PHE A 16 17.23 1.23 6.85
N ILE A 17 16.26 1.89 7.47
CA ILE A 17 14.89 1.39 7.58
C ILE A 17 14.27 1.23 6.18
N GLU A 18 14.42 2.24 5.31
CA GLU A 18 13.94 2.20 3.92
C GLU A 18 14.58 1.06 3.11
N GLU A 19 15.88 0.80 3.29
CA GLU A 19 16.58 -0.31 2.63
C GLU A 19 16.10 -1.68 3.12
N GLN A 20 15.75 -1.79 4.40
CA GLN A 20 15.19 -3.01 4.98
C GLN A 20 13.71 -3.20 4.64
N GLU A 21 13.01 -2.18 4.12
CA GLU A 21 11.63 -2.37 3.69
C GLU A 21 11.55 -3.43 2.59
N ASN A 22 10.52 -4.27 2.69
CA ASN A 22 10.28 -5.28 1.68
C ASN A 22 9.95 -4.58 0.35
N GLN A 23 10.90 -4.62 -0.59
CA GLN A 23 10.79 -4.00 -1.90
C GLN A 23 9.52 -4.43 -2.66
N ASN A 24 9.01 -5.64 -2.43
CA ASN A 24 7.74 -6.08 -3.02
C ASN A 24 6.54 -5.33 -2.41
N THR A 25 6.53 -5.13 -1.10
CA THR A 25 5.51 -4.34 -0.42
C THR A 25 5.54 -2.90 -0.91
N VAL A 26 6.72 -2.26 -0.93
CA VAL A 26 6.90 -0.89 -1.44
C VAL A 26 6.36 -0.74 -2.85
N LYS A 27 6.69 -1.67 -3.76
CA LYS A 27 6.22 -1.65 -5.14
C LYS A 27 4.70 -1.82 -5.23
N LYS A 28 4.11 -2.75 -4.46
CA LYS A 28 2.65 -2.97 -4.41
C LYS A 28 1.93 -1.74 -3.89
N THR A 29 2.36 -1.20 -2.76
CA THR A 29 1.77 0.02 -2.18
C THR A 29 1.83 1.19 -3.15
N LYS A 30 2.99 1.44 -3.78
CA LYS A 30 3.14 2.52 -4.77
C LYS A 30 2.19 2.34 -5.96
N ARG A 31 2.06 1.10 -6.46
CA ARG A 31 1.14 0.77 -7.55
C ARG A 31 -0.32 1.02 -7.14
N ASP A 32 -0.72 0.52 -5.97
CA ASP A 32 -2.11 0.59 -5.52
C ASP A 32 -2.51 2.05 -5.22
N VAL A 33 -1.61 2.83 -4.62
CA VAL A 33 -1.80 4.28 -4.39
C VAL A 33 -1.91 5.04 -5.71
N ALA A 34 -1.09 4.72 -6.72
CA ALA A 34 -1.17 5.35 -8.03
C ALA A 34 -2.52 5.05 -8.71
N LEU A 35 -2.98 3.81 -8.68
CA LEU A 35 -4.28 3.40 -9.22
C LEU A 35 -5.46 4.09 -8.51
N PHE A 36 -5.39 4.19 -7.19
CA PHE A 36 -6.41 4.90 -6.43
C PHE A 36 -6.42 6.40 -6.74
N THR A 37 -5.24 7.02 -6.89
CA THR A 37 -5.11 8.43 -7.29
C THR A 37 -5.72 8.68 -8.68
N GLU A 38 -5.51 7.76 -9.63
CA GLU A 38 -6.15 7.83 -10.96
C GLU A 38 -7.67 7.70 -10.85
N PHE A 39 -8.18 6.76 -10.05
CA PHE A 39 -9.61 6.62 -9.79
C PHE A 39 -10.23 7.91 -9.23
N LEU A 40 -9.57 8.53 -8.25
CA LEU A 40 -10.00 9.80 -7.67
C LEU A 40 -10.09 10.92 -8.72
N ARG A 41 -9.13 11.02 -9.64
CA ARG A 41 -9.19 12.01 -10.75
C ARG A 41 -10.41 11.82 -11.66
N THR A 42 -10.88 10.59 -11.84
CA THR A 42 -12.09 10.31 -12.65
C THR A 42 -13.40 10.71 -11.96
N LYS A 43 -13.39 10.89 -10.64
CA LYS A 43 -14.56 11.22 -9.82
C LYS A 43 -14.90 12.71 -9.76
N ALA A 44 -14.13 13.57 -10.44
CA ALA A 44 -14.32 15.02 -10.56
C ALA A 44 -14.30 15.85 -9.26
N GLU A 45 -14.47 15.26 -8.08
CA GLU A 45 -14.49 15.95 -6.78
C GLU A 45 -13.17 15.85 -5.99
N ALA A 46 -12.23 14.99 -6.40
CA ALA A 46 -11.00 14.73 -5.66
C ALA A 46 -9.78 15.50 -6.21
N GLN A 47 -9.88 16.84 -6.30
CA GLN A 47 -8.66 17.66 -6.35
C GLN A 47 -7.91 17.68 -5.02
N SER A 48 -8.56 17.27 -3.93
CA SER A 48 -7.97 17.13 -2.60
C SER A 48 -6.93 16.03 -2.58
N GLU A 49 -5.82 16.27 -1.88
CA GLU A 49 -4.86 15.21 -1.61
C GLU A 49 -5.52 14.07 -0.82
N ILE A 50 -5.11 12.82 -1.03
CA ILE A 50 -5.66 11.66 -0.29
C ILE A 50 -5.63 11.90 1.24
N ALA A 51 -4.59 12.61 1.71
CA ALA A 51 -4.40 12.96 3.12
C ALA A 51 -5.44 13.94 3.68
N GLU A 52 -6.15 14.69 2.82
CA GLU A 52 -7.15 15.69 3.19
C GLU A 52 -8.57 15.13 3.16
N ILE A 53 -8.77 13.94 2.59
CA ILE A 53 -10.09 13.32 2.48
C ILE A 53 -10.58 12.91 3.88
N PRO A 54 -11.77 13.37 4.33
CA PRO A 54 -12.35 12.95 5.59
C PRO A 54 -12.47 11.42 5.68
N PRO A 55 -12.27 10.80 6.86
CA PRO A 55 -12.27 9.33 6.97
C PRO A 55 -13.56 8.65 6.46
N ALA A 56 -14.72 9.27 6.65
CA ALA A 56 -16.00 8.74 6.17
C ALA A 56 -16.07 8.72 4.64
N GLU A 57 -15.67 9.82 4.00
CA GLU A 57 -15.64 9.96 2.54
C GLU A 57 -14.57 9.05 1.92
N LEU A 58 -13.39 8.95 2.55
CA LEU A 58 -12.33 8.04 2.10
C LEU A 58 -12.81 6.59 2.10
N ASN A 59 -13.57 6.17 3.11
CA ASN A 59 -14.11 4.81 3.19
C ASN A 59 -15.11 4.52 2.06
N GLU A 60 -15.96 5.48 1.71
CA GLU A 60 -16.90 5.34 0.58
C GLU A 60 -16.16 5.25 -0.76
N LEU A 61 -15.17 6.12 -0.99
CA LEU A 61 -14.33 6.12 -2.18
C LEU A 61 -13.53 4.82 -2.33
N LEU A 62 -12.96 4.30 -1.24
CA LEU A 62 -12.26 3.02 -1.24
C LEU A 62 -13.20 1.85 -1.52
N SER A 63 -14.40 1.86 -0.95
CA SER A 63 -15.40 0.82 -1.18
C SER A 63 -15.79 0.76 -2.66
N GLU A 64 -16.04 1.91 -3.28
CA GLU A 64 -16.34 1.96 -4.71
C GLU A 64 -15.15 1.56 -5.57
N PHE A 65 -13.93 2.00 -5.22
CA PHE A 65 -12.71 1.61 -5.91
C PHE A 65 -12.53 0.09 -5.94
N ILE A 66 -12.66 -0.56 -4.78
CA ILE A 66 -12.54 -2.02 -4.64
C ILE A 66 -13.60 -2.74 -5.50
N LEU A 67 -14.86 -2.27 -5.45
CA LEU A 67 -15.93 -2.82 -6.27
C LEU A 67 -15.60 -2.72 -7.76
N ARG A 68 -15.02 -1.58 -8.19
CA ARG A 68 -14.71 -1.34 -9.61
C ARG A 68 -13.53 -2.18 -10.11
N LEU A 69 -12.54 -2.44 -9.25
CA LEU A 69 -11.44 -3.36 -9.57
C LEU A 69 -11.92 -4.81 -9.80
N GLY A 70 -12.96 -5.25 -9.09
CA GLY A 70 -13.53 -6.60 -9.23
C GLY A 70 -14.39 -6.83 -10.49
N THR A 71 -14.78 -5.78 -11.19
CA THR A 71 -15.82 -5.88 -12.24
C THR A 71 -15.32 -6.09 -13.68
N LYS A 72 -14.00 -6.09 -13.94
CA LYS A 72 -13.51 -6.33 -15.31
C LYS A 72 -13.58 -7.79 -15.77
N GLU A 73 -13.65 -8.75 -14.85
CA GLU A 73 -13.76 -10.18 -15.20
C GLU A 73 -14.56 -11.02 -14.21
N GLY A 74 -15.22 -10.43 -13.20
CA GLY A 74 -16.23 -11.10 -12.39
C GLY A 74 -15.75 -12.40 -11.71
N GLN A 75 -14.45 -12.53 -11.43
CA GLN A 75 -13.97 -13.57 -10.55
C GLN A 75 -13.89 -12.96 -9.16
N ASP A 76 -14.87 -13.38 -8.37
CA ASP A 76 -15.12 -12.99 -7.00
C ASP A 76 -13.84 -12.95 -6.19
N TYR A 77 -13.83 -12.08 -5.18
CA TYR A 77 -12.91 -12.12 -4.05
C TYR A 77 -12.94 -13.52 -3.40
N GLU A 78 -12.27 -14.52 -3.99
CA GLU A 78 -11.86 -15.70 -3.28
C GLU A 78 -10.71 -15.27 -2.37
N LYS A 79 -11.07 -15.15 -1.09
CA LYS A 79 -10.11 -15.04 0.01
C LYS A 79 -9.15 -16.22 -0.14
N ALA A 80 -7.93 -15.98 -0.59
CA ALA A 80 -6.90 -17.01 -0.62
C ALA A 80 -6.81 -17.58 0.80
N SER A 81 -7.28 -18.82 0.95
CA SER A 81 -7.19 -19.60 2.16
C SER A 81 -5.73 -19.59 2.59
N VAL A 82 -5.44 -19.01 3.75
CA VAL A 82 -4.13 -19.17 4.37
C VAL A 82 -4.05 -20.64 4.79
N GLU A 83 -3.46 -21.48 3.95
CA GLU A 83 -2.99 -22.78 4.39
C GLU A 83 -1.75 -22.55 5.26
N GLU A 84 -2.04 -22.36 6.54
CA GLU A 84 -1.12 -22.46 7.66
C GLU A 84 -0.49 -23.85 7.64
N ASN A 85 0.69 -23.98 7.03
CA ASN A 85 1.47 -25.21 7.08
C ASN A 85 2.06 -25.35 8.49
N GLN A 86 1.57 -26.39 9.17
CA GLN A 86 2.02 -26.91 10.47
C GLN A 86 3.45 -27.44 10.43
#